data_AF-A0A8H8IW24-F1
#
_entry.id   AF-A0A8H8IW24-F1
#
_cell.length_a   1.000
_cell.length_b   1.000
_cell.length_c   1.000
_cell.angle_alpha   90.00
_cell.angle_beta   90.00
_cell.angle_gamma   90.00
#
_symmetry.space_group_name_H-M   'P 1'
#
loop_
_entity.id
_entity.type
_entity.pdbx_description
1 polymer ?
#
loop_
_entity_poly.entity_id
_entity_poly.type
_entity_poly.pdbx_seq_one_letter_code
_entity_poly.pdbx_strand_id
1 'polypeptide(L)'
;MAAVCFLQMLTFTFPLCLIAFGVNDAYDYYSDIVNPRKSDTSVEGIILNPAHRHIVLRGAIVSSINTVGISLLPSYLAPAHLSNQQKYMPTISTILLIAVFWIYSAPPLRLKERPFLDSFSNGVMIWLTWSVGFVSCSTMVGQSRTPMDAPIEIYMLSLAASTVHALAAAADIEADVSAGFTTIATVLGRRGAGQFGTLI
;
A
#
# COMPACT_ATOMS: atom_id res chain seq x y z
N MET A 1 14.42 13.41 -17.20
CA MET A 1 14.36 12.08 -16.56
C MET A 1 14.68 12.14 -15.07
N ALA A 2 15.91 12.48 -14.65
CA ALA A 2 16.30 12.50 -13.23
C ALA A 2 15.36 13.33 -12.31
N ALA A 3 14.98 14.54 -12.74
CA ALA A 3 14.03 15.37 -11.99
C ALA A 3 12.64 14.72 -11.83
N VAL A 4 12.15 14.00 -12.85
CA VAL A 4 10.86 13.29 -12.77
C VAL A 4 10.95 12.13 -11.79
N CYS A 5 12.01 11.32 -11.87
CA CYS A 5 12.24 10.24 -10.92
C CYS A 5 12.33 10.77 -9.48
N PHE A 6 13.05 11.88 -9.27
CA PHE A 6 13.18 12.51 -7.96
C PHE A 6 11.83 13.00 -7.42
N LEU A 7 11.03 13.69 -8.23
CA LEU A 7 9.68 14.13 -7.83
C LEU A 7 8.77 12.94 -7.49
N GLN A 8 8.83 11.86 -8.28
CA GLN A 8 8.10 10.63 -7.97
C GLN A 8 8.58 10.02 -6.65
N MET A 9 9.89 9.94 -6.41
CA MET A 9 10.41 9.44 -5.13
C MET A 9 9.93 10.27 -3.94
N LEU A 10 9.85 11.61 -4.07
CA LEU A 10 9.31 12.47 -3.02
C LEU A 10 7.86 12.11 -2.67
N THR A 11 7.04 11.74 -3.65
CA THR A 11 5.67 11.29 -3.37
C THR A 11 5.59 9.98 -2.60
N PHE A 12 6.64 9.14 -2.67
CA PHE A 12 6.74 7.86 -1.96
C PHE A 12 7.31 8.02 -0.54
N THR A 13 7.59 9.25 -0.10
CA THR A 13 7.99 9.56 1.28
C THR A 13 6.75 9.86 2.13
N PHE A 14 6.68 11.04 2.75
CA PHE A 14 5.55 11.47 3.55
C PHE A 14 4.17 11.34 2.86
N PRO A 15 3.99 11.69 1.56
CA PRO A 15 2.67 11.62 0.95
C PRO A 15 2.12 10.19 0.88
N LEU A 16 2.91 9.22 0.43
CA LEU A 16 2.48 7.82 0.39
C LEU A 16 2.34 7.21 1.78
N CYS A 17 3.23 7.55 2.73
CA CYS A 17 3.09 7.14 4.12
C CYS A 17 1.78 7.67 4.74
N LEU A 18 1.39 8.91 4.44
CA LEU A 18 0.13 9.48 4.90
C LEU A 18 -1.09 8.78 4.28
N ILE A 19 -1.00 8.35 3.02
CA ILE A 19 -2.04 7.55 2.36
C ILE A 19 -2.13 6.16 3.01
N ALA A 20 -1.00 5.48 3.25
CA ALA A 20 -0.98 4.13 3.78
C ALA A 20 -1.41 4.08 5.26
N PHE A 21 -0.70 4.83 6.10
CA PHE A 21 -0.86 4.79 7.55
C PHE A 21 -1.87 5.80 8.07
N GLY A 22 -1.91 7.02 7.51
CA GLY A 22 -2.88 8.02 7.95
C GLY A 22 -4.33 7.63 7.65
N VAL A 23 -4.58 6.97 6.50
CA VAL A 23 -5.91 6.39 6.23
C VAL A 23 -6.18 5.23 7.18
N ASN A 24 -5.19 4.37 7.46
CA ASN A 24 -5.33 3.27 8.41
C ASN A 24 -5.78 3.79 9.79
N ASP A 25 -5.00 4.69 10.41
CA ASP A 25 -5.28 5.25 11.73
C ASP A 25 -6.63 5.99 11.78
N ALA A 26 -7.00 6.72 10.71
CA ALA A 26 -8.27 7.44 10.63
C ALA A 26 -9.51 6.52 10.63
N TYR A 27 -9.32 5.24 10.34
CA TYR A 27 -10.38 4.25 10.26
C TYR A 27 -10.26 3.14 11.33
N ASP A 28 -9.25 3.18 12.20
CA ASP A 28 -8.92 2.14 13.21
C ASP A 28 -8.95 2.62 14.66
N TYR A 29 -9.43 3.84 14.92
CA TYR A 29 -9.50 4.39 16.27
C TYR A 29 -10.02 3.41 17.34
N TYR A 30 -11.09 2.66 17.06
CA TYR A 30 -11.67 1.72 18.02
C TYR A 30 -10.81 0.48 18.29
N SER A 31 -10.09 -0.03 17.28
CA SER A 31 -9.16 -1.14 17.47
C SER A 31 -7.86 -0.67 18.13
N ASP A 32 -7.42 0.55 17.82
CA ASP A 32 -6.18 1.11 18.37
C ASP A 32 -6.27 1.38 19.87
N ILE A 33 -7.42 1.84 20.39
CA ILE A 33 -7.59 2.10 21.83
C ILE A 33 -7.57 0.83 22.70
N VAL A 34 -7.85 -0.34 22.12
CA VAL A 34 -7.84 -1.63 22.84
C VAL A 34 -6.54 -2.41 22.61
N ASN A 35 -5.70 -2.00 21.65
CA ASN A 35 -4.46 -2.69 21.34
C ASN A 35 -3.33 -2.25 22.31
N PRO A 36 -2.77 -3.16 23.13
CA PRO A 36 -1.71 -2.81 24.08
C PRO A 36 -0.40 -2.34 23.42
N ARG A 37 -0.23 -2.59 22.11
CA ARG A 37 0.92 -2.12 21.34
C ARG A 37 0.79 -0.66 20.89
N LYS A 38 -0.38 -0.04 21.02
CA LYS A 38 -0.63 1.36 20.66
C LYS A 38 -0.62 2.22 21.91
N SER A 39 0.25 3.23 21.93
CA SER A 39 0.31 4.22 23.00
C SER A 39 1.05 5.47 22.52
N ASP A 40 0.93 6.57 23.25
CA ASP A 40 1.64 7.82 22.93
C ASP A 40 3.17 7.67 23.00
N THR A 41 3.67 6.62 23.64
CA THR A 41 5.09 6.29 23.76
C THR A 41 5.50 5.09 22.90
N SER A 42 4.56 4.48 22.16
CA SER A 42 4.84 3.29 21.35
C SER A 42 5.57 3.64 20.07
N VAL A 43 6.60 2.85 19.76
CA VAL A 43 7.30 2.88 18.47
C VAL A 43 6.41 2.33 17.35
N GLU A 44 5.39 1.54 17.68
CA GLU A 44 4.47 0.89 16.73
C GLU A 44 3.25 1.78 16.37
N GLY A 45 3.22 3.00 16.91
CA GLY A 45 2.29 4.06 16.52
C GLY A 45 1.44 4.59 17.68
N ILE A 46 0.92 5.79 17.46
CA ILE A 46 0.05 6.50 18.40
C ILE A 46 -1.42 6.20 18.12
N ILE A 47 -2.28 6.51 19.08
CA ILE A 47 -3.73 6.52 18.86
C ILE A 47 -4.11 7.86 18.24
N LEU A 48 -4.68 7.85 17.03
CA LEU A 48 -5.06 9.09 16.36
C LEU A 48 -6.22 9.77 17.10
N ASN A 49 -6.00 11.00 17.59
CA ASN A 49 -7.08 11.79 18.17
C ASN A 49 -8.22 12.01 17.15
N PRO A 50 -9.48 11.67 17.49
CA PRO A 50 -10.63 11.82 16.59
C PRO A 50 -10.80 13.24 16.02
N ALA A 51 -10.36 14.27 16.75
CA ALA A 51 -10.39 15.66 16.27
C ALA A 51 -9.52 15.87 15.01
N HIS A 52 -8.45 15.10 14.85
CA HIS A 52 -7.54 15.16 13.70
C HIS A 52 -7.94 14.23 12.55
N ARG A 53 -8.94 13.36 12.74
CA ARG A 53 -9.37 12.41 11.70
C ARG A 53 -9.64 13.08 10.36
N HIS A 54 -10.34 14.22 10.37
CA HIS A 54 -10.69 14.94 9.14
C HIS A 54 -9.48 15.60 8.46
N ILE A 55 -8.51 16.12 9.23
CA ILE A 55 -7.33 16.75 8.64
C ILE A 55 -6.40 15.70 8.02
N VAL A 56 -6.26 14.55 8.66
CA VAL A 56 -5.48 13.41 8.14
C VAL A 56 -6.10 12.88 6.85
N LEU A 57 -7.41 12.64 6.80
CA LEU A 57 -8.08 12.17 5.59
C LEU A 57 -8.00 13.18 4.44
N ARG A 58 -8.15 14.48 4.72
CA ARG A 58 -7.94 15.53 3.71
C ARG A 58 -6.50 15.53 3.19
N GLY A 59 -5.52 15.42 4.10
CA GLY A 59 -4.11 15.30 3.75
C GLY A 59 -3.81 14.08 2.88
N ALA A 60 -4.42 12.93 3.20
CA ALA A 60 -4.30 11.71 2.39
C ALA A 60 -4.93 11.86 1.00
N ILE A 61 -6.09 12.54 0.88
CA ILE A 61 -6.71 12.85 -0.42
C ILE A 61 -5.82 13.77 -1.25
N VAL A 62 -5.31 14.87 -0.66
CA VAL A 62 -4.40 15.79 -1.35
C VAL A 62 -3.11 15.07 -1.77
N SER A 63 -2.57 14.23 -0.89
CA SER A 63 -1.39 13.40 -1.18
C SER A 63 -1.65 12.43 -2.33
N SER A 64 -2.85 11.82 -2.36
CA SER A 64 -3.27 10.91 -3.43
C SER A 64 -3.32 11.66 -4.77
N ILE A 65 -3.98 12.83 -4.81
CA ILE A 65 -4.09 13.68 -6.00
C ILE A 65 -2.70 14.11 -6.48
N ASN A 66 -1.83 14.58 -5.59
CA ASN A 66 -0.48 15.00 -5.93
C ASN A 66 0.37 13.84 -6.47
N THR A 67 0.27 12.65 -5.85
CA THR A 67 1.00 11.46 -6.28
C THR A 67 0.56 11.00 -7.67
N VAL A 68 -0.75 10.98 -7.94
CA VAL A 68 -1.28 10.71 -9.29
C VAL A 68 -0.85 11.79 -10.28
N GLY A 69 -0.95 13.08 -9.90
CA GLY A 69 -0.55 14.19 -10.76
C GLY A 69 0.92 14.13 -11.17
N ILE A 70 1.81 13.85 -10.23
CA ILE A 70 3.25 13.70 -10.49
C ILE A 70 3.53 12.46 -11.36
N SER A 71 2.74 11.39 -11.21
CA SER A 71 2.86 10.19 -12.06
C SER A 71 2.47 10.39 -13.53
N LEU A 72 1.92 11.55 -13.91
CA LEU A 72 1.68 11.92 -15.31
C LEU A 72 2.94 12.45 -16.01
N LEU A 73 3.95 12.91 -15.27
CA LEU A 73 5.17 13.49 -15.84
C LEU A 73 5.91 12.56 -16.81
N PRO A 74 6.05 11.24 -16.57
CA PRO A 74 6.63 10.32 -17.53
C PRO A 74 5.91 10.33 -18.90
N SER A 75 4.58 10.48 -18.91
CA SER A 75 3.75 10.49 -20.13
C SER A 75 4.09 11.67 -21.05
N TYR A 76 4.43 12.83 -20.47
CA TYR A 76 4.81 14.02 -21.23
C TYR A 76 6.23 13.97 -21.78
N LEU A 77 7.10 13.15 -21.17
CA LEU A 77 8.46 12.90 -21.65
C LEU A 77 8.55 11.67 -22.56
N ALA A 78 7.45 10.94 -22.73
CA ALA A 78 7.41 9.72 -23.51
C ALA A 78 7.61 10.00 -25.01
N PRO A 79 8.44 9.22 -25.71
CA PRO A 79 8.59 9.34 -27.15
C PRO A 79 7.28 9.23 -27.94
N ALA A 80 7.21 9.92 -29.09
CA ALA A 80 6.00 10.02 -29.89
C ALA A 80 5.47 8.68 -30.42
N HIS A 81 6.36 7.70 -30.63
CA HIS A 81 6.02 6.37 -31.15
C HIS A 81 5.24 5.49 -30.18
N LEU A 82 5.20 5.84 -28.89
CA LEU A 82 4.38 5.12 -27.91
C LEU A 82 2.90 5.45 -28.08
N SER A 83 2.04 4.43 -27.98
CA SER A 83 0.59 4.60 -27.93
C SER A 83 0.16 5.29 -26.63
N ASN A 84 -1.04 5.87 -26.61
CA ASN A 84 -1.57 6.52 -25.40
C ASN A 84 -1.63 5.55 -24.21
N GLN A 85 -2.01 4.29 -24.44
CA GLN A 85 -2.05 3.27 -23.40
C GLN A 85 -0.66 3.04 -22.78
N GLN A 86 0.39 3.01 -23.61
CA GLN A 86 1.77 2.85 -23.14
C GLN A 86 2.27 4.08 -22.38
N LYS A 87 1.88 5.28 -22.83
CA LYS A 87 2.25 6.55 -22.18
C LYS A 87 1.66 6.66 -20.77
N TYR A 88 0.41 6.27 -20.57
CA TYR A 88 -0.29 6.43 -19.29
C TYR A 88 -0.16 5.24 -18.32
N MET A 89 0.59 4.19 -18.68
CA MET A 89 0.84 3.05 -17.80
C MET A 89 1.44 3.42 -16.42
N PRO A 90 2.36 4.41 -16.29
CA PRO A 90 2.83 4.90 -15.00
C PRO A 90 1.68 5.38 -14.11
N THR A 91 0.80 6.22 -14.65
CA THR A 91 -0.34 6.78 -13.93
C THR A 91 -1.36 5.72 -13.56
N ILE A 92 -1.64 4.77 -14.45
CA ILE A 92 -2.52 3.62 -14.16
C ILE A 92 -1.96 2.82 -12.98
N SER A 93 -0.66 2.53 -12.98
CA SER A 93 0.00 1.79 -11.90
C SER A 93 -0.05 2.54 -10.57
N THR A 94 0.13 3.87 -10.59
CA THR A 94 0.01 4.72 -9.40
C THR A 94 -1.42 4.78 -8.87
N ILE A 95 -2.42 4.87 -9.75
CA ILE A 95 -3.83 4.84 -9.35
C ILE A 95 -4.17 3.50 -8.68
N LEU A 96 -3.70 2.38 -9.24
CA LEU A 96 -3.90 1.07 -8.64
C LEU A 96 -3.24 0.97 -7.26
N LEU A 97 -2.01 1.47 -7.10
CA LEU A 97 -1.31 1.48 -5.81
C LEU A 97 -2.10 2.24 -4.74
N ILE A 98 -2.52 3.46 -5.07
CA ILE A 98 -3.29 4.31 -4.17
C ILE A 98 -4.64 3.66 -3.86
N ALA A 99 -5.32 3.12 -4.87
CA ALA A 99 -6.59 2.43 -4.68
C ALA A 99 -6.44 1.26 -3.69
N VAL A 100 -5.38 0.45 -3.81
CA VAL A 100 -5.10 -0.66 -2.90
C VAL A 100 -4.90 -0.18 -1.45
N PHE A 101 -4.15 0.90 -1.22
CA PHE A 101 -4.02 1.49 0.13
C PHE A 101 -5.36 1.95 0.70
N TRP A 102 -6.19 2.61 -0.10
CA TRP A 102 -7.51 3.06 0.36
C TRP A 102 -8.45 1.90 0.65
N ILE A 103 -8.61 0.93 -0.25
CA ILE A 103 -9.53 -0.20 -0.06
C ILE A 103 -9.06 -1.16 1.04
N TYR A 104 -7.77 -1.16 1.37
CA TYR A 104 -7.23 -1.93 2.49
C TYR A 104 -7.79 -1.45 3.82
N SER A 105 -7.83 -0.13 4.04
CA SER A 105 -8.17 0.47 5.33
C SER A 105 -9.59 1.06 5.40
N ALA A 106 -10.12 1.58 4.29
CA ALA A 106 -11.38 2.31 4.25
C ALA A 106 -12.57 1.41 3.85
N PRO A 107 -13.78 1.69 4.38
CA PRO A 107 -15.02 1.05 3.93
C PRO A 107 -15.32 1.38 2.46
N PRO A 108 -16.06 0.51 1.75
CA PRO A 108 -16.73 -0.71 2.25
C PRO A 108 -15.87 -1.99 2.18
N LEU A 109 -14.73 -1.96 1.49
CA LEU A 109 -13.98 -3.20 1.24
C LEU A 109 -13.16 -3.65 2.45
N ARG A 110 -12.42 -2.74 3.10
CA ARG A 110 -11.55 -3.00 4.26
C ARG A 110 -10.80 -4.33 4.14
N LEU A 111 -9.93 -4.47 3.14
CA LEU A 111 -9.26 -5.75 2.87
C LEU A 111 -8.49 -6.31 4.07
N LYS A 112 -8.04 -5.45 4.99
CA LYS A 112 -7.39 -5.88 6.24
C LYS A 112 -8.28 -6.75 7.15
N GLU A 113 -9.59 -6.66 7.00
CA GLU A 113 -10.59 -7.50 7.70
C GLU A 113 -11.11 -8.65 6.83
N ARG A 114 -10.37 -9.00 5.77
CA ARG A 114 -10.69 -10.13 4.90
C ARG A 114 -9.54 -11.12 4.94
N PRO A 115 -9.71 -12.29 5.57
CA PRO A 115 -8.66 -13.29 5.65
C PRO A 115 -8.06 -13.61 4.28
N PHE A 116 -6.75 -13.81 4.23
CA PHE A 116 -5.91 -13.95 3.04
C PHE A 116 -5.75 -12.66 2.23
N LEU A 117 -6.83 -11.92 1.98
CA LEU A 117 -6.76 -10.66 1.22
C LEU A 117 -6.02 -9.57 2.00
N ASP A 118 -6.11 -9.57 3.33
CA ASP A 118 -5.29 -8.75 4.21
C ASP A 118 -3.80 -8.89 3.89
N SER A 119 -3.31 -10.11 3.76
CA SER A 119 -1.89 -10.41 3.55
C SER A 119 -1.49 -10.31 2.07
N PHE A 120 -2.29 -10.83 1.15
CA PHE A 120 -1.99 -10.70 -0.29
C PHE A 120 -1.99 -9.25 -0.76
N SER A 121 -2.88 -8.41 -0.22
CA SER A 121 -2.91 -7.00 -0.58
C SER A 121 -1.62 -6.25 -0.22
N ASN A 122 -0.97 -6.60 0.90
CA ASN A 122 0.35 -6.05 1.26
C ASN A 122 1.44 -6.44 0.25
N GLY A 123 1.41 -7.68 -0.27
CA GLY A 123 2.30 -8.09 -1.36
C GLY A 123 2.05 -7.27 -2.63
N VAL A 124 0.78 -7.11 -3.00
CA VAL A 124 0.36 -6.28 -4.15
C VAL A 124 0.83 -4.83 -3.99
N MET A 125 0.78 -4.26 -2.78
CA MET A 125 1.31 -2.91 -2.52
C MET A 125 2.81 -2.82 -2.80
N ILE A 126 3.60 -3.84 -2.43
CA ILE A 126 5.04 -3.89 -2.71
C ILE A 126 5.31 -4.03 -4.21
N TRP A 127 4.62 -4.94 -4.88
CA TRP A 127 4.74 -5.12 -6.34
C TRP A 127 4.37 -3.85 -7.11
N LEU A 128 3.27 -3.19 -6.74
CA LEU A 128 2.84 -1.93 -7.38
C LEU A 128 3.81 -0.78 -7.06
N THR A 129 4.34 -0.72 -5.84
CA THR A 129 5.32 0.30 -5.43
C THR A 129 6.56 0.24 -6.31
N TRP A 130 7.11 -0.96 -6.54
CA TRP A 130 8.21 -1.16 -7.47
C TRP A 130 7.80 -0.85 -8.93
N SER A 131 6.62 -1.34 -9.33
CA SER A 131 6.12 -1.21 -10.71
C SER A 131 5.95 0.24 -11.15
N VAL A 132 5.53 1.15 -10.26
CA VAL A 132 5.41 2.58 -10.58
C VAL A 132 6.75 3.13 -11.08
N GLY A 133 7.85 2.86 -10.37
CA GLY A 133 9.18 3.32 -10.79
C GLY A 133 9.64 2.65 -12.09
N PHE A 134 9.48 1.32 -12.17
CA PHE A 134 9.89 0.53 -13.33
C PHE A 134 9.20 0.97 -14.63
N VAL A 135 7.86 1.09 -14.60
CA VAL A 135 7.07 1.53 -15.75
C VAL A 135 7.37 2.98 -16.09
N SER A 136 7.52 3.87 -15.09
CA SER A 136 7.86 5.28 -15.34
C SER A 136 9.17 5.44 -16.09
N CYS A 137 10.23 4.75 -15.64
CA CYS A 137 11.53 4.77 -16.28
C CYS A 137 11.45 4.20 -17.71
N SER A 138 10.76 3.06 -17.87
CA SER A 138 10.58 2.40 -19.17
C SER A 138 9.86 3.30 -20.18
N THR A 139 8.77 3.93 -19.78
CA THR A 139 7.99 4.85 -20.61
C THR A 139 8.83 6.04 -21.09
N MET A 140 9.62 6.65 -20.21
CA MET A 140 10.47 7.80 -20.57
C MET A 140 11.59 7.45 -21.56
N VAL A 141 12.06 6.20 -21.57
CA VAL A 141 13.08 5.74 -22.54
C VAL A 141 12.46 5.10 -23.79
N GLY A 142 11.14 5.19 -23.96
CA GLY A 142 10.45 4.70 -25.15
C GLY A 142 10.19 3.19 -25.17
N GLN A 143 10.30 2.52 -24.02
CA GLN A 143 10.00 1.10 -23.87
C GLN A 143 8.54 0.90 -23.42
N SER A 144 7.86 -0.04 -24.06
CA SER A 144 6.53 -0.48 -23.67
C SER A 144 6.63 -1.56 -22.61
N ARG A 145 6.63 -1.17 -21.33
CA ARG A 145 6.58 -2.09 -20.19
C ARG A 145 5.32 -1.88 -19.36
N THR A 146 4.88 -2.95 -18.73
CA THR A 146 3.74 -3.02 -17.82
C THR A 146 4.22 -3.57 -16.47
N PRO A 147 3.41 -3.46 -15.41
CA PRO A 147 3.70 -4.14 -14.14
C PRO A 147 3.92 -5.66 -14.29
N MET A 148 3.34 -6.28 -15.32
CA MET A 148 3.49 -7.72 -15.59
C MET A 148 4.85 -8.11 -16.18
N ASP A 149 5.64 -7.13 -16.62
CA ASP A 149 7.02 -7.33 -17.07
C ASP A 149 8.01 -7.32 -15.88
N ALA A 150 7.52 -7.36 -14.64
CA ALA A 150 8.37 -7.45 -13.46
C ALA A 150 9.23 -8.72 -13.51
N PRO A 151 10.50 -8.65 -13.08
CA PRO A 151 11.32 -9.85 -13.00
C PRO A 151 10.87 -10.70 -11.80
N ILE A 152 11.22 -11.99 -11.82
CA ILE A 152 10.69 -12.98 -10.87
C ILE A 152 10.94 -12.61 -9.40
N GLU A 153 12.05 -11.93 -9.13
CA GLU A 153 12.47 -11.47 -7.80
C GLU A 153 11.45 -10.52 -7.18
N ILE A 154 10.74 -9.72 -7.97
CA ILE A 154 9.73 -8.79 -7.47
C ILE A 154 8.44 -9.54 -7.11
N TYR A 155 8.09 -10.57 -7.87
CA TYR A 155 6.99 -11.46 -7.48
C TYR A 155 7.31 -12.21 -6.18
N MET A 156 8.55 -12.71 -6.04
CA MET A 156 9.01 -13.34 -4.80
C MET A 156 8.99 -12.35 -3.62
N LEU A 157 9.43 -11.10 -3.83
CA LEU A 157 9.39 -10.05 -2.82
C LEU A 157 7.95 -9.72 -2.41
N SER A 158 7.02 -9.70 -3.36
CA SER A 158 5.58 -9.53 -3.08
C SER A 158 5.04 -10.66 -2.19
N LEU A 159 5.36 -11.91 -2.49
CA LEU A 159 4.91 -13.06 -1.68
C LEU A 159 5.58 -13.08 -0.30
N ALA A 160 6.86 -12.69 -0.23
CA ALA A 160 7.55 -12.50 1.04
C ALA A 160 6.90 -11.41 1.89
N ALA A 161 6.49 -10.29 1.28
CA ALA A 161 5.77 -9.23 2.00
C ALA A 161 4.40 -9.69 2.51
N SER A 162 3.66 -10.48 1.73
CA SER A 162 2.43 -11.13 2.20
C SER A 162 2.66 -12.05 3.39
N THR A 163 3.77 -12.79 3.39
CA THR A 163 4.16 -13.66 4.51
C THR A 163 4.51 -12.85 5.76
N VAL A 164 5.32 -11.80 5.61
CA VAL A 164 5.69 -10.92 6.72
C VAL A 164 4.46 -10.27 7.33
N HIS A 165 3.50 -9.86 6.49
CA HIS A 165 2.23 -9.34 6.96
C HIS A 165 1.45 -10.38 7.77
N ALA A 166 1.29 -11.61 7.27
CA ALA A 166 0.59 -12.67 8.00
C ALA A 166 1.22 -12.95 9.37
N LEU A 167 2.56 -12.91 9.45
CA LEU A 167 3.30 -13.05 10.71
C LEU A 167 3.05 -11.85 11.65
N ALA A 168 3.02 -10.63 11.12
CA ALA A 168 2.70 -9.43 11.89
C ALA A 168 1.27 -9.50 12.46
N ALA A 169 0.29 -9.90 11.66
CA ALA A 169 -1.09 -10.10 12.11
C ALA A 169 -1.21 -11.18 13.22
N ALA A 170 -0.31 -12.18 13.24
CA ALA A 170 -0.27 -13.17 14.30
C ALA A 170 0.09 -12.60 15.68
N ALA A 171 0.74 -11.43 15.73
CA ALA A 171 1.02 -10.73 16.98
C ALA A 171 -0.22 -9.98 17.53
N ASP A 172 -1.20 -9.69 16.68
CA ASP A 172 -2.39 -8.89 17.01
C ASP A 172 -3.67 -9.71 17.24
N ILE A 173 -3.64 -11.04 17.15
CA ILE A 173 -4.84 -11.89 17.17
C ILE A 173 -5.80 -11.53 18.31
N GLU A 174 -5.31 -11.38 19.54
CA GLU A 174 -6.18 -11.08 20.68
C GLU A 174 -6.82 -9.69 20.56
N ALA A 175 -6.07 -8.69 20.09
CA ALA A 175 -6.57 -7.35 19.86
C ALA A 175 -7.60 -7.32 18.72
N ASP A 176 -7.29 -7.95 17.59
CA ASP A 176 -8.17 -8.06 16.42
C ASP A 176 -9.49 -8.74 16.77
N VAL A 177 -9.44 -9.87 17.50
CA VAL A 177 -10.65 -10.58 17.96
C VAL A 177 -11.48 -9.70 18.88
N SER A 178 -10.85 -8.96 19.80
CA SER A 178 -11.56 -8.05 20.72
C SER A 178 -12.23 -6.88 20.00
N ALA A 179 -11.65 -6.42 18.89
CA ALA A 179 -12.18 -5.37 18.03
C ALA A 179 -13.20 -5.89 16.99
N GLY A 180 -13.42 -7.21 16.93
CA GLY A 180 -14.32 -7.85 15.97
C GLY A 180 -13.75 -7.97 14.55
N PHE A 181 -12.43 -7.83 14.38
CA PHE A 181 -11.76 -7.95 13.10
C PHE A 181 -11.54 -9.42 12.72
N THR A 182 -11.58 -9.69 11.41
CA THR A 182 -11.33 -11.02 10.86
C THR A 182 -10.11 -10.96 9.93
N THR A 183 -8.97 -11.47 10.36
CA THR A 183 -7.72 -11.46 9.59
C THR A 183 -7.30 -12.88 9.23
N ILE A 184 -6.26 -13.05 8.43
CA ILE A 184 -5.67 -14.37 8.19
C ILE A 184 -5.27 -15.04 9.51
N ALA A 185 -4.79 -14.24 10.46
CA ALA A 185 -4.28 -14.73 11.73
C ALA A 185 -5.39 -15.10 12.70
N THR A 186 -6.51 -14.38 12.73
CA THR A 186 -7.67 -14.77 13.55
C THR A 186 -8.33 -16.05 13.04
N VAL A 187 -8.23 -16.36 11.74
CA VAL A 187 -8.79 -17.59 11.15
C VAL A 187 -7.85 -18.79 11.26
N LEU A 188 -6.55 -18.62 10.95
CA LEU A 188 -5.58 -19.72 10.95
C LEU A 188 -4.86 -19.92 12.29
N GLY A 189 -4.97 -18.95 13.20
CA GLY A 189 -4.20 -18.90 14.44
C GLY A 189 -2.71 -18.60 14.20
N ARG A 190 -1.96 -18.42 15.30
CA ARG A 190 -0.53 -18.05 15.26
C ARG A 190 0.32 -18.99 14.41
N ARG A 191 0.13 -20.32 14.58
CA ARG A 191 0.89 -21.34 13.84
C ARG A 191 0.54 -21.34 12.36
N GLY A 192 -0.75 -21.27 12.01
CA GLY A 192 -1.19 -21.29 10.62
C GLY A 192 -0.77 -20.02 9.87
N ALA A 193 -0.81 -18.85 10.52
CA ALA A 193 -0.27 -17.61 9.96
C ALA A 193 1.25 -17.69 9.70
N GLY A 194 2.02 -18.32 10.60
CA GLY A 194 3.45 -18.59 10.37
C GLY A 194 3.71 -19.60 9.25
N GLN A 195 2.84 -20.60 9.08
CA GLN A 195 2.94 -21.60 8.02
C GLN A 195 2.50 -21.09 6.65
N PHE A 196 1.67 -20.05 6.59
CA PHE A 196 1.19 -19.47 5.33
C PHE A 196 2.33 -19.18 4.36
N GLY A 197 3.44 -18.61 4.84
CA GLY A 197 4.61 -18.32 4.01
C GLY A 197 5.43 -19.53 3.54
N THR A 198 5.12 -20.73 4.03
CA THR A 198 5.73 -21.97 3.49
C THR A 198 4.94 -22.52 2.31
N LEU A 199 3.72 -22.01 2.07
CA LEU A 199 2.79 -22.48 1.05
C LEU A 199 2.75 -21.58 -0.19
N ILE A 200 3.29 -20.36 -0.11
CA ILE A 200 3.31 -19.34 -1.16
C ILE A 200 4.74 -18.89 -1.44
#